data_AF-A0A2D8YGF2-F1
#
_entry.id   AF-A0A2D8YGF2-F1
#
_cell.length_a   1.000
_cell.length_b   1.000
_cell.length_c   1.000
_cell.angle_alpha   90.00
_cell.angle_beta   90.00
_cell.angle_gamma   90.00
#
_symmetry.space_group_name_H-M   'P 1'
#
loop_
_entity.id
_entity.type
_entity.pdbx_description
1 polymer ?
#
loop_
_entity_poly.entity_id
_entity_poly.type
_entity_poly.pdbx_seq_one_letter_code
_entity_poly.pdbx_strand_id
1 'polypeptide(L)'
;MSESERVDIMLPFYGREDHFREAVASVLAQDSDRWRLVVIDDAYPDRAPFDWAASVTDSRVKVIRHEVNLGINRSFQECLERSSAKWVTIFGCDDLMHPRYVTRILELAERYPHAGLLHPGTEIIDAEGRPTRSLVDTAKAFYRPRGPKPLQLSGEDMAVSLTRGNWMNFPAIAWNGELARRIGFSPGYDVVQDLALALDVCEQGGSLVLDDDVVFSYRRHATSVSSWKAVDGSRFVEESAYFGHLADHFRASGWRRAARAARRHLSSRINALATVPAALMGRDTRGAGVLLRHALRP
;
A
#
# COMPACT_ATOMS: atom_id res chain seq x y z
N MET A 1 18.92 21.14 2.57
CA MET A 1 17.45 21.21 2.72
C MET A 1 17.07 20.65 4.07
N SER A 2 16.12 21.28 4.77
CA SER A 2 15.59 20.74 6.03
C SER A 2 14.97 19.36 5.81
N GLU A 3 15.15 18.42 6.74
CA GLU A 3 14.48 17.10 6.68
C GLU A 3 12.95 17.21 6.78
N SER A 4 12.43 18.31 7.32
CA SER A 4 11.00 18.58 7.43
C SER A 4 10.33 18.95 6.11
N GLU A 5 11.13 19.14 5.05
CA GLU A 5 10.72 19.83 3.83
C GLU A 5 10.78 18.97 2.57
N ARG A 6 11.12 17.69 2.66
CA ARG A 6 11.17 16.78 1.50
C ARG A 6 10.27 15.57 1.72
N VAL A 7 10.02 14.83 0.64
CA VAL A 7 9.43 13.48 0.69
C VAL A 7 10.54 12.45 0.50
N ASP A 8 10.69 11.52 1.43
CA ASP A 8 11.52 10.34 1.20
C ASP A 8 10.71 9.31 0.40
N ILE A 9 11.22 8.92 -0.76
CA ILE A 9 10.64 7.92 -1.64
C ILE A 9 11.48 6.67 -1.51
N MET A 10 10.90 5.61 -0.95
CA MET A 10 11.56 4.34 -0.70
C MET A 10 11.07 3.32 -1.72
N LEU A 11 11.97 2.75 -2.51
CA LEU A 11 11.64 1.87 -3.62
C LEU A 11 12.29 0.50 -3.38
N PRO A 12 11.61 -0.41 -2.65
CA PRO A 12 12.04 -1.80 -2.58
C PRO A 12 11.86 -2.48 -3.93
N PHE A 13 12.88 -3.22 -4.36
CA PHE A 13 12.96 -3.83 -5.68
C PHE A 13 13.18 -5.34 -5.59
N TYR A 14 12.21 -6.08 -6.14
CA TYR A 14 12.32 -7.49 -6.51
C TYR A 14 11.27 -7.76 -7.59
N GLY A 15 11.54 -7.34 -8.82
CA GLY A 15 10.52 -7.25 -9.86
C GLY A 15 11.09 -7.23 -11.27
N ARG A 16 10.27 -6.83 -12.23
CA ARG A 16 10.68 -6.67 -13.63
C ARG A 16 11.57 -5.44 -13.79
N GLU A 17 12.67 -5.60 -14.52
CA GLU A 17 13.62 -4.52 -14.77
C GLU A 17 13.01 -3.34 -15.55
N ASP A 18 12.18 -3.62 -16.56
CA ASP A 18 11.61 -2.56 -17.40
C ASP A 18 10.65 -1.66 -16.62
N HIS A 19 9.76 -2.25 -15.82
CA HIS A 19 8.90 -1.49 -14.93
C HIS A 19 9.70 -0.73 -13.85
N PHE A 20 10.75 -1.34 -13.30
CA PHE A 20 11.62 -0.68 -12.33
C PHE A 20 12.31 0.57 -12.91
N ARG A 21 12.78 0.49 -14.15
CA ARG A 21 13.37 1.64 -14.86
C ARG A 21 12.34 2.75 -15.05
N GLU A 22 11.11 2.42 -15.43
CA GLU A 22 10.00 3.39 -15.53
C GLU A 22 9.69 4.03 -14.17
N ALA A 23 9.64 3.23 -13.10
CA ALA A 23 9.38 3.69 -11.75
C ALA A 23 10.45 4.71 -11.29
N VAL A 24 11.73 4.38 -11.43
CA VAL A 24 12.84 5.31 -11.10
C VAL A 24 12.78 6.56 -11.96
N ALA A 25 12.54 6.43 -13.28
CA ALA A 25 12.41 7.58 -14.18
C ALA A 25 11.25 8.51 -13.77
N SER A 26 10.14 7.96 -13.28
CA SER A 26 8.98 8.74 -12.82
C SER A 26 9.29 9.59 -11.58
N VAL A 27 10.19 9.13 -10.70
CA VAL A 27 10.69 9.89 -9.55
C VAL A 27 11.68 10.98 -9.99
N LEU A 28 12.54 10.69 -10.97
CA LEU A 28 13.46 11.70 -11.52
C LEU A 28 12.72 12.83 -12.25
N ALA A 29 11.55 12.54 -12.82
CA ALA A 29 10.72 13.48 -13.57
C ALA A 29 9.77 14.34 -12.71
N GLN A 30 9.90 14.32 -11.38
CA GLN A 30 9.11 15.17 -10.50
C GLN A 30 9.37 16.66 -10.76
N ASP A 31 8.32 17.47 -10.71
CA ASP A 31 8.37 18.93 -10.92
C ASP A 31 9.00 19.69 -9.75
N SER A 32 9.01 19.08 -8.57
CA SER A 32 9.67 19.54 -7.37
C SER A 32 10.96 18.76 -7.15
N ASP A 33 12.01 19.46 -6.71
CA ASP A 33 13.27 18.84 -6.35
C ASP A 33 13.29 18.28 -4.91
N ARG A 34 12.21 18.51 -4.15
CA ARG A 34 12.07 18.25 -2.72
C ARG A 34 11.79 16.78 -2.40
N TRP A 35 12.64 15.90 -2.91
CA TRP A 35 12.57 14.47 -2.66
C TRP A 35 13.94 13.84 -2.49
N ARG A 36 13.96 12.63 -1.92
CA ARG A 36 15.11 11.73 -1.86
C ARG A 36 14.64 10.33 -2.23
N LEU A 37 15.31 9.68 -3.17
CA LEU A 37 14.99 8.32 -3.58
C LEU A 37 15.98 7.35 -2.94
N VAL A 38 15.47 6.29 -2.32
CA VAL A 38 16.27 5.17 -1.84
C VAL A 38 15.77 3.89 -2.48
N VAL A 39 16.55 3.31 -3.38
CA VAL A 39 16.31 2.00 -3.96
C VAL A 39 16.92 0.93 -3.06
N ILE A 40 16.11 -0.07 -2.69
CA ILE A 40 16.54 -1.23 -1.90
C ILE A 40 16.33 -2.48 -2.76
N ASP A 41 17.39 -2.99 -3.35
CA ASP A 41 17.38 -4.23 -4.11
C ASP A 41 17.48 -5.44 -3.16
N ASP A 42 16.41 -6.23 -3.09
CA ASP A 42 16.27 -7.39 -2.20
C ASP A 42 16.93 -8.65 -2.79
N ALA A 43 18.18 -8.48 -3.22
CA ALA A 43 19.01 -9.47 -3.88
C ALA A 43 18.34 -10.09 -5.13
N TYR A 44 17.83 -9.24 -6.04
CA TYR A 44 17.27 -9.70 -7.31
C TYR A 44 18.31 -10.56 -8.08
N PRO A 45 17.94 -11.70 -8.69
CA PRO A 45 18.91 -12.64 -9.28
C PRO A 45 19.80 -12.03 -10.36
N ASP A 46 19.26 -11.12 -11.18
CA ASP A 46 20.05 -10.33 -12.12
C ASP A 46 20.64 -9.10 -11.42
N ARG A 47 21.90 -8.81 -11.67
CA ARG A 47 22.59 -7.61 -11.13
C ARG A 47 22.41 -6.39 -12.04
N ALA A 48 21.99 -6.57 -13.29
CA ALA A 48 21.83 -5.47 -14.25
C ALA A 48 20.90 -4.33 -13.76
N PRO A 49 19.74 -4.58 -13.12
CA PRO A 49 18.91 -3.51 -12.58
C PRO A 49 19.61 -2.70 -11.48
N PHE A 50 20.36 -3.37 -10.60
CA PHE A 50 21.14 -2.72 -9.55
C PHE A 50 22.26 -1.86 -10.13
N ASP A 51 23.07 -2.42 -11.04
CA ASP A 51 24.18 -1.72 -11.67
C ASP A 51 23.68 -0.49 -12.45
N TRP A 52 22.52 -0.60 -13.10
CA TRP A 52 21.87 0.54 -13.74
C TRP A 52 21.43 1.60 -12.73
N ALA A 53 20.73 1.22 -11.66
CA ALA A 53 20.28 2.18 -10.65
C ALA A 53 21.49 2.88 -9.99
N ALA A 54 22.56 2.15 -9.71
CA ALA A 54 23.81 2.69 -9.17
C ALA A 54 24.55 3.63 -10.13
N SER A 55 24.28 3.54 -11.44
CA SER A 55 24.81 4.45 -12.45
C SER A 55 24.08 5.80 -12.54
N VAL A 56 22.92 5.94 -11.87
CA VAL A 56 22.17 7.21 -11.84
C VAL A 56 22.97 8.27 -11.06
N THR A 57 23.31 9.36 -11.73
CA THR A 57 24.22 10.40 -11.19
C THR A 57 23.53 11.45 -10.31
N ASP A 58 22.21 11.41 -10.18
CA ASP A 58 21.47 12.33 -9.33
C ASP A 58 21.79 12.07 -7.84
N SER A 59 22.37 13.08 -7.17
CA SER A 59 22.79 13.00 -5.78
C SER A 59 21.68 12.69 -4.76
N ARG A 60 20.40 12.83 -5.16
CA ARG A 60 19.23 12.51 -4.34
C ARG A 60 18.87 11.03 -4.38
N VAL A 61 19.51 10.25 -5.25
CA VAL A 61 19.30 8.81 -5.40
C VAL A 61 20.35 8.06 -4.58
N LYS A 62 19.89 7.12 -3.77
CA LYS A 62 20.74 6.16 -3.06
C LYS A 62 20.30 4.76 -3.44
N VAL A 63 21.25 3.87 -3.66
CA VAL A 63 20.99 2.47 -4.03
C VAL A 63 21.70 1.57 -3.04
N ILE A 64 20.96 0.57 -2.57
CA ILE A 64 21.42 -0.41 -1.58
C ILE A 64 20.99 -1.77 -2.10
N ARG A 65 21.84 -2.79 -1.89
CA ARG A 65 21.53 -4.17 -2.26
C ARG A 65 21.79 -5.08 -1.08
N HIS A 66 20.83 -5.97 -0.81
CA HIS A 66 20.99 -7.02 0.19
C HIS A 66 21.92 -8.13 -0.33
N GLU A 67 22.58 -8.83 0.59
CA GLU A 67 23.37 -10.02 0.27
C GLU A 67 22.49 -11.22 -0.09
N VAL A 68 21.30 -11.31 0.54
CA VAL A 68 20.31 -12.36 0.35
C VAL A 68 18.91 -11.74 0.32
N ASN A 69 17.95 -12.43 -0.30
CA ASN A 69 16.56 -12.00 -0.30
C ASN A 69 15.96 -12.10 1.11
N LEU A 70 15.53 -10.97 1.67
CA LEU A 70 14.95 -10.85 3.01
C LEU A 70 13.41 -10.82 2.99
N GLY A 71 12.81 -10.64 1.81
CA GLY A 71 11.38 -10.59 1.60
C GLY A 71 10.77 -9.20 1.81
N ILE A 72 9.51 -9.07 1.41
CA ILE A 72 8.81 -7.78 1.33
C ILE A 72 8.63 -7.11 2.70
N ASN A 73 8.31 -7.87 3.75
CA ASN A 73 8.11 -7.33 5.10
C ASN A 73 9.40 -6.66 5.62
N ARG A 74 10.55 -7.34 5.51
CA ARG A 74 11.84 -6.77 5.91
C ARG A 74 12.24 -5.59 5.04
N SER A 75 12.01 -5.67 3.73
CA SER A 75 12.28 -4.55 2.82
C SER A 75 11.45 -3.31 3.17
N PHE A 76 10.16 -3.46 3.49
CA PHE A 76 9.29 -2.37 3.91
C PHE A 76 9.68 -1.80 5.28
N GLN A 77 10.03 -2.66 6.22
CA GLN A 77 10.53 -2.22 7.53
C GLN A 77 11.85 -1.43 7.38
N GLU A 78 12.76 -1.90 6.53
CA GLU A 78 14.00 -1.19 6.23
C GLU A 78 13.76 0.16 5.52
N CYS A 79 12.72 0.26 4.69
CA CYS A 79 12.29 1.54 4.13
C CYS A 79 11.98 2.57 5.24
N LEU A 80 11.28 2.17 6.30
CA LEU A 80 11.00 3.05 7.42
C LEU A 80 12.27 3.38 8.20
N GLU A 81 13.11 2.38 8.51
CA GLU A 81 14.38 2.54 9.25
C GLU A 81 15.34 3.52 8.56
N ARG A 82 15.36 3.55 7.22
CA ARG A 82 16.22 4.45 6.43
C ARG A 82 15.59 5.80 6.11
N SER A 83 14.29 5.95 6.29
CA SER A 83 13.60 7.22 6.13
C SER A 83 13.99 8.19 7.25
N SER A 84 14.12 9.46 6.93
CA SER A 84 14.33 10.54 7.92
C SER A 84 13.44 11.75 7.69
N ALA A 85 12.83 11.88 6.51
CA ALA A 85 11.89 12.95 6.23
C ALA A 85 10.62 12.87 7.09
N LYS A 86 9.90 14.00 7.18
CA LYS A 86 8.57 14.08 7.79
C LYS A 86 7.55 13.24 7.02
N TRP A 87 7.69 13.12 5.71
CA TRP A 87 6.82 12.32 4.85
C TRP A 87 7.62 11.26 4.12
N VAL A 88 7.14 10.01 4.19
CA VAL A 88 7.75 8.86 3.54
C VAL A 88 6.72 8.15 2.66
N THR A 89 7.09 7.84 1.43
CA THR A 89 6.30 6.99 0.52
C THR A 89 7.07 5.70 0.27
N ILE A 90 6.42 4.55 0.41
CA ILE A 90 6.99 3.26 0.01
C ILE A 90 6.38 2.92 -1.35
N PHE A 91 7.18 3.05 -2.39
CA PHE A 91 6.78 3.06 -3.78
C PHE A 91 6.93 1.67 -4.42
N GLY A 92 5.93 1.23 -5.17
CA GLY A 92 5.97 -0.03 -5.92
C GLY A 92 6.96 0.08 -7.07
N CYS A 93 7.84 -0.91 -7.24
CA CYS A 93 8.79 -0.95 -8.36
C CYS A 93 8.12 -1.15 -9.73
N ASP A 94 6.80 -1.33 -9.76
CA ASP A 94 5.94 -1.47 -10.93
C ASP A 94 4.99 -0.29 -11.17
N ASP A 95 4.95 0.67 -10.25
CA ASP A 95 4.05 1.83 -10.29
C ASP A 95 4.71 3.07 -10.89
N LEU A 96 3.93 4.14 -11.12
CA LEU A 96 4.43 5.41 -11.67
C LEU A 96 3.96 6.60 -10.82
N MET A 97 4.90 7.46 -10.42
CA MET A 97 4.58 8.78 -9.88
C MET A 97 4.40 9.78 -11.02
N HIS A 98 3.28 10.52 -11.03
CA HIS A 98 3.13 11.61 -11.99
C HIS A 98 4.03 12.79 -11.60
N PRO A 99 4.41 13.68 -12.54
CA PRO A 99 5.33 14.78 -12.24
C PRO A 99 4.97 15.64 -11.04
N ARG A 100 3.67 15.78 -10.72
CA ARG A 100 3.17 16.60 -9.62
C ARG A 100 3.05 15.88 -8.27
N TYR A 101 3.43 14.60 -8.16
CA TYR A 101 3.22 13.81 -6.92
C TYR A 101 3.85 14.48 -5.70
N VAL A 102 5.14 14.80 -5.77
CA VAL A 102 5.87 15.42 -4.64
C VAL A 102 5.27 16.78 -4.28
N THR A 103 4.99 17.62 -5.27
CA THR A 103 4.34 18.92 -5.05
C THR A 103 3.00 18.75 -4.36
N ARG A 104 2.16 17.81 -4.81
CA ARG A 104 0.83 17.59 -4.24
C ARG A 104 0.89 17.06 -2.81
N ILE A 105 1.81 16.15 -2.51
CA ILE A 105 2.03 15.67 -1.14
C ILE A 105 2.46 16.81 -0.22
N LEU A 106 3.33 17.71 -0.68
CA LEU A 106 3.77 18.86 0.11
C LEU A 106 2.65 19.89 0.35
N GLU A 107 1.80 20.15 -0.65
CA GLU A 107 0.59 21.00 -0.48
C GLU A 107 -0.38 20.41 0.56
N LEU A 108 -0.64 19.10 0.50
CA LEU A 108 -1.48 18.41 1.49
C LEU A 108 -0.83 18.42 2.88
N ALA A 109 0.49 18.24 2.96
CA ALA A 109 1.24 18.28 4.19
C ALA A 109 1.23 19.66 4.87
N GLU A 110 1.28 20.74 4.08
CA GLU A 110 1.18 22.11 4.58
C GLU A 110 -0.22 22.38 5.14
N ARG A 111 -1.27 21.94 4.43
CA ARG A 111 -2.66 22.12 4.85
C ARG A 111 -3.06 21.22 6.03
N TYR A 112 -2.47 20.02 6.14
CA TYR A 112 -2.77 19.02 7.15
C TYR A 112 -1.49 18.54 7.86
N PRO A 113 -0.80 19.42 8.61
CA PRO A 113 0.54 19.14 9.15
C PRO A 113 0.58 18.04 10.22
N HIS A 114 -0.59 17.66 10.77
CA HIS A 114 -0.78 16.62 11.79
C HIS A 114 -1.43 15.34 11.24
N ALA A 115 -1.60 15.21 9.92
CA ALA A 115 -2.10 13.97 9.34
C ALA A 115 -1.13 12.80 9.61
N GLY A 116 -1.69 11.61 9.76
CA GLY A 116 -0.93 10.36 9.84
C GLY A 116 -0.63 9.78 8.46
N LEU A 117 -1.55 9.97 7.51
CA LEU A 117 -1.40 9.56 6.11
C LEU A 117 -1.98 10.61 5.16
N LEU A 118 -1.36 10.76 4.00
CA LEU A 118 -1.86 11.51 2.86
C LEU A 118 -2.06 10.53 1.70
N HIS A 119 -3.30 10.35 1.25
CA HIS A 119 -3.67 9.48 0.13
C HIS A 119 -4.13 10.37 -1.05
N PRO A 120 -3.27 10.59 -2.06
CA PRO A 120 -3.64 11.34 -3.26
C PRO A 120 -4.52 10.52 -4.19
N GLY A 121 -5.07 11.17 -5.23
CA GLY A 121 -5.78 10.47 -6.29
C GLY A 121 -4.85 9.51 -7.04
N THR A 122 -5.39 8.34 -7.38
CA THR A 122 -4.68 7.29 -8.11
C THR A 122 -5.49 6.83 -9.30
N GLU A 123 -4.84 6.63 -10.45
CA GLU A 123 -5.40 5.87 -11.57
C GLU A 123 -4.88 4.43 -11.55
N ILE A 124 -5.63 3.51 -12.17
CA ILE A 124 -5.22 2.11 -12.30
C ILE A 124 -4.75 1.88 -13.73
N ILE A 125 -3.57 1.31 -13.89
CA ILE A 125 -2.97 0.98 -15.19
C ILE A 125 -2.70 -0.53 -15.33
N ASP A 126 -2.70 -1.03 -16.56
CA ASP A 126 -2.36 -2.41 -16.89
C ASP A 126 -0.83 -2.64 -17.01
N ALA A 127 -0.43 -3.86 -17.40
CA ALA A 127 0.98 -4.23 -17.57
C ALA A 127 1.71 -3.39 -18.64
N GLU A 128 0.96 -2.79 -19.58
CA GLU A 128 1.46 -1.93 -20.66
C GLU A 128 1.33 -0.44 -20.34
N GLY A 129 0.84 -0.08 -19.14
CA GLY A 129 0.72 1.30 -18.68
C GLY A 129 -0.55 2.00 -19.16
N ARG A 130 -1.53 1.27 -19.69
CA ARG A 130 -2.80 1.83 -20.17
C ARG A 130 -3.82 1.89 -19.04
N PRO A 131 -4.61 2.97 -18.93
CA PRO A 131 -5.68 3.04 -17.95
C PRO A 131 -6.66 1.86 -18.07
N THR A 132 -6.97 1.25 -16.94
CA THR A 132 -7.85 0.08 -16.86
C THR A 132 -8.73 0.14 -15.62
N ARG A 133 -9.79 -0.68 -15.59
CA ARG A 133 -10.66 -0.79 -14.43
C ARG A 133 -11.15 -2.22 -14.28
N SER A 134 -10.76 -2.87 -13.19
CA SER A 134 -11.25 -4.19 -12.85
C SER A 134 -12.53 -4.15 -12.02
N LEU A 135 -13.17 -5.31 -11.84
CA LEU A 135 -14.27 -5.47 -10.87
C LEU A 135 -13.82 -5.12 -9.44
N VAL A 136 -12.57 -5.44 -9.07
CA VAL A 136 -12.00 -5.09 -7.77
C VAL A 136 -11.92 -3.58 -7.60
N ASP A 137 -11.51 -2.83 -8.64
CA ASP A 137 -11.46 -1.36 -8.58
C ASP A 137 -12.84 -0.74 -8.47
N THR A 138 -13.81 -1.34 -9.16
CA THR A 138 -15.21 -0.93 -9.07
C THR A 138 -15.77 -1.15 -7.66
N ALA A 139 -15.44 -2.28 -7.04
CA ALA A 139 -15.82 -2.57 -5.65
C ALA A 139 -15.10 -1.64 -4.66
N LYS A 140 -13.79 -1.41 -4.81
CA LYS A 140 -13.04 -0.46 -3.97
C LYS A 140 -13.60 0.95 -4.07
N ALA A 141 -13.94 1.42 -5.27
CA ALA A 141 -14.56 2.73 -5.49
C ALA A 141 -15.94 2.86 -4.81
N PHE A 142 -16.68 1.75 -4.64
CA PHE A 142 -17.94 1.75 -3.90
C PHE A 142 -17.72 2.01 -2.39
N TYR A 143 -16.66 1.44 -1.80
CA TYR A 143 -16.33 1.62 -0.38
C TYR A 143 -15.52 2.89 -0.07
N ARG A 144 -14.88 3.49 -1.08
CA ARG A 144 -14.12 4.72 -0.94
C ARG A 144 -15.03 5.87 -0.49
N PRO A 145 -14.64 6.64 0.56
CA PRO A 145 -15.41 7.77 1.08
C PRO A 145 -15.78 8.79 0.01
N ARG A 146 -17.07 9.13 -0.09
CA ARG A 146 -17.60 10.16 -1.00
C ARG A 146 -17.61 11.54 -0.33
N GLY A 147 -17.75 12.59 -1.15
CA GLY A 147 -17.81 13.98 -0.69
C GLY A 147 -16.65 14.83 -1.22
N PRO A 148 -16.68 16.16 -0.97
CA PRO A 148 -15.66 17.09 -1.43
C PRO A 148 -14.28 16.73 -0.86
N LYS A 149 -13.23 16.96 -1.65
CA LYS A 149 -11.83 16.69 -1.30
C LYS A 149 -11.01 17.98 -1.15
N PRO A 150 -9.94 17.97 -0.32
CA PRO A 150 -9.49 16.85 0.51
C PRO A 150 -10.45 16.52 1.68
N LEU A 151 -10.62 15.24 1.98
CA LEU A 151 -11.46 14.73 3.07
C LEU A 151 -10.55 14.13 4.15
N GLN A 152 -10.68 14.59 5.40
CA GLN A 152 -9.96 14.03 6.53
C GLN A 152 -10.84 13.05 7.31
N LEU A 153 -10.31 11.85 7.59
CA LEU A 153 -10.93 10.83 8.42
C LEU A 153 -10.02 10.53 9.62
N SER A 154 -10.61 10.30 10.79
CA SER A 154 -9.88 9.94 12.01
C SER A 154 -10.71 9.04 12.91
N GLY A 155 -10.05 8.38 13.86
CA GLY A 155 -10.71 7.54 14.86
C GLY A 155 -11.62 6.47 14.25
N GLU A 156 -12.76 6.23 14.88
CA GLU A 156 -13.65 5.14 14.46
C GLU A 156 -14.15 5.27 13.01
N ASP A 157 -14.34 6.49 12.48
CA ASP A 157 -14.81 6.67 11.10
C ASP A 157 -13.74 6.27 10.06
N MET A 158 -12.47 6.57 10.33
CA MET A 158 -11.35 6.07 9.53
C MET A 158 -11.26 4.55 9.63
N ALA A 159 -11.29 3.99 10.84
CA ALA A 159 -11.22 2.55 11.07
C ALA A 159 -12.35 1.80 10.34
N VAL A 160 -13.60 2.28 10.43
CA VAL A 160 -14.74 1.72 9.69
C VAL A 160 -14.52 1.77 8.18
N SER A 161 -14.02 2.89 7.66
CA SER A 161 -13.81 3.06 6.21
C SER A 161 -12.77 2.06 5.68
N LEU A 162 -11.61 1.98 6.34
CA LEU A 162 -10.51 1.13 5.90
C LEU A 162 -10.87 -0.36 6.00
N THR A 163 -11.49 -0.76 7.11
CA THR A 163 -11.91 -2.14 7.37
C THR A 163 -12.97 -2.64 6.39
N ARG A 164 -13.80 -1.76 5.81
CA ARG A 164 -14.88 -2.18 4.91
C ARG A 164 -14.39 -2.60 3.53
N GLY A 165 -13.37 -1.93 2.99
CA GLY A 165 -13.04 -2.09 1.57
C GLY A 165 -11.56 -2.19 1.25
N ASN A 166 -10.67 -1.95 2.22
CA ASN A 166 -9.24 -1.73 2.01
C ASN A 166 -8.98 -1.04 0.66
N TRP A 167 -9.68 0.06 0.44
CA TRP A 167 -9.78 0.72 -0.87
C TRP A 167 -8.52 1.49 -1.22
N MET A 168 -7.57 1.59 -0.29
CA MET A 168 -6.31 2.28 -0.45
C MET A 168 -5.44 1.62 -1.53
N ASN A 169 -4.61 2.46 -2.13
CA ASN A 169 -3.50 2.09 -2.99
C ASN A 169 -2.23 2.43 -2.22
N PHE A 170 -1.72 1.47 -1.45
CA PHE A 170 -0.58 1.64 -0.55
C PHE A 170 0.61 2.39 -1.17
N PRO A 171 1.06 2.06 -2.39
CA PRO A 171 2.24 2.70 -2.99
C PRO A 171 2.13 4.20 -3.24
N ALA A 172 0.90 4.72 -3.27
CA ALA A 172 0.65 6.15 -3.47
C ALA A 172 0.60 6.95 -2.16
N ILE A 173 0.67 6.29 -1.00
CA ILE A 173 0.48 6.96 0.29
C ILE A 173 1.78 7.58 0.76
N ALA A 174 1.72 8.86 1.13
CA ALA A 174 2.74 9.49 1.96
C ALA A 174 2.36 9.37 3.44
N TRP A 175 3.17 8.64 4.19
CA TRP A 175 3.02 8.38 5.61
C TRP A 175 3.75 9.44 6.43
N ASN A 176 3.19 9.81 7.57
CA ASN A 176 3.91 10.58 8.57
C ASN A 176 5.10 9.75 9.06
N GLY A 177 6.31 10.17 8.71
CA GLY A 177 7.53 9.40 8.89
C GLY A 177 7.84 9.11 10.35
N GLU A 178 7.59 10.05 11.26
CA GLU A 178 7.81 9.83 12.70
C GLU A 178 6.84 8.76 13.24
N LEU A 179 5.56 8.90 12.92
CA LEU A 179 4.53 7.96 13.36
C LEU A 179 4.76 6.56 12.74
N ALA A 180 5.04 6.50 11.45
CA ALA A 180 5.31 5.25 10.74
C ALA A 180 6.55 4.54 11.29
N ARG A 181 7.66 5.25 11.52
CA ARG A 181 8.87 4.66 12.13
C ARG A 181 8.65 4.18 13.56
N ARG A 182 7.83 4.89 14.34
CA ARG A 182 7.51 4.49 15.71
C ARG A 182 6.64 3.24 15.76
N ILE A 183 5.70 3.10 14.83
CA ILE A 183 4.80 1.94 14.75
C ILE A 183 5.51 0.73 14.11
N GLY A 184 6.14 0.93 12.95
CA GLY A 184 6.76 -0.12 12.15
C GLY A 184 5.75 -1.05 11.47
N PHE A 185 6.25 -1.94 10.61
CA PHE A 185 5.41 -3.00 10.05
C PHE A 185 5.35 -4.19 11.00
N SER A 186 4.14 -4.69 11.25
CA SER A 186 3.94 -5.87 12.08
C SER A 186 4.57 -7.12 11.42
N PRO A 187 5.44 -7.87 12.13
CA PRO A 187 6.00 -9.11 11.63
C PRO A 187 4.92 -10.17 11.39
N GLY A 188 5.14 -11.03 10.40
CA GLY A 188 4.27 -12.20 10.14
C GLY A 188 3.00 -11.92 9.34
N TYR A 189 2.74 -10.66 8.97
CA TYR A 189 1.80 -10.33 7.90
C TYR A 189 2.57 -10.08 6.63
N ASP A 190 2.10 -10.61 5.50
CA ASP A 190 2.69 -10.39 4.18
C ASP A 190 1.73 -9.72 3.20
N VAL A 191 0.42 -9.73 3.50
CA VAL A 191 -0.60 -9.24 2.58
C VAL A 191 -1.36 -8.04 3.14
N VAL A 192 -1.54 -7.96 4.46
CA VAL A 192 -2.35 -6.91 5.11
C VAL A 192 -1.50 -5.87 5.85
N GLN A 193 -0.19 -5.86 5.62
CA GLN A 193 0.78 -5.01 6.32
C GLN A 193 0.46 -3.52 6.22
N ASP A 194 0.02 -3.07 5.04
CA ASP A 194 -0.34 -1.69 4.75
C ASP A 194 -1.60 -1.24 5.50
N LEU A 195 -2.63 -2.06 5.46
CA LEU A 195 -3.87 -1.85 6.21
C LEU A 195 -3.59 -1.84 7.71
N ALA A 196 -2.72 -2.76 8.18
CA ALA A 196 -2.35 -2.84 9.58
C ALA A 196 -1.66 -1.56 10.05
N LEU A 197 -0.64 -1.09 9.32
CA LEU A 197 0.02 0.17 9.64
C LEU A 197 -0.96 1.36 9.65
N ALA A 198 -1.89 1.42 8.70
CA ALA A 198 -2.89 2.50 8.67
C ALA A 198 -3.85 2.47 9.87
N LEU A 199 -4.22 1.28 10.33
CA LEU A 199 -5.10 1.11 11.49
C LEU A 199 -4.36 1.39 12.81
N ASP A 200 -3.11 0.96 12.94
CA ASP A 200 -2.26 1.29 14.08
C ASP A 200 -2.03 2.81 14.18
N VAL A 201 -1.81 3.47 13.02
CA VAL A 201 -1.77 4.95 12.91
C VAL A 201 -3.07 5.57 13.40
N CYS A 202 -4.22 5.02 13.00
CA CYS A 202 -5.54 5.49 13.42
C CYS A 202 -5.75 5.35 14.93
N GLU A 203 -5.32 4.24 15.53
CA GLU A 203 -5.44 3.97 16.96
C GLU A 203 -4.54 4.87 17.81
N GLN A 204 -3.39 5.29 17.27
CA GLN A 204 -2.54 6.33 17.88
C GLN A 204 -3.05 7.77 17.66
N GLY A 205 -4.27 7.95 17.15
CA GLY A 205 -4.89 9.26 16.93
C GLY A 205 -4.48 9.93 15.61
N GLY A 206 -3.75 9.23 14.74
CA GLY A 206 -3.46 9.69 13.39
C GLY A 206 -4.72 9.78 12.53
N SER A 207 -4.66 10.64 11.51
CA SER A 207 -5.75 10.83 10.56
C SER A 207 -5.30 10.54 9.12
N LEU A 208 -6.25 10.13 8.29
CA LEU A 208 -6.09 9.94 6.86
C LEU A 208 -6.66 11.16 6.14
N VAL A 209 -5.85 11.83 5.32
CA VAL A 209 -6.33 12.84 4.36
C VAL A 209 -6.42 12.19 3.00
N LEU A 210 -7.63 12.15 2.46
CA LEU A 210 -7.94 11.60 1.15
C LEU A 210 -8.16 12.73 0.15
N ASP A 211 -7.45 12.68 -0.96
CA ASP A 211 -7.56 13.64 -2.07
C ASP A 211 -7.99 12.94 -3.38
N ASP A 212 -8.46 13.73 -4.35
CA ASP A 212 -8.89 13.23 -5.66
C ASP A 212 -7.97 13.68 -6.81
N ASP A 213 -6.96 14.54 -6.55
CA ASP A 213 -5.99 14.93 -7.58
C ASP A 213 -5.15 13.72 -7.99
N VAL A 214 -5.30 13.28 -9.23
CA VAL A 214 -4.64 12.07 -9.72
C VAL A 214 -3.19 12.40 -10.04
N VAL A 215 -2.29 11.91 -9.18
CA VAL A 215 -0.84 12.13 -9.31
C VAL A 215 -0.04 10.83 -9.23
N PHE A 216 -0.70 9.68 -9.38
CA PHE A 216 -0.08 8.37 -9.26
C PHE A 216 -0.81 7.33 -10.10
N SER A 217 -0.06 6.49 -10.82
CA SER A 217 -0.59 5.33 -11.53
C SER A 217 -0.21 4.05 -10.78
N TYR A 218 -1.23 3.33 -10.30
CA TYR A 218 -1.07 2.04 -9.64
C TYR A 218 -1.23 0.93 -10.68
N ARG A 219 -0.18 0.13 -10.88
CA ARG A 219 -0.16 -0.95 -11.86
C ARG A 219 -0.77 -2.21 -11.30
N ARG A 220 -1.62 -2.85 -12.09
CA ARG A 220 -2.20 -4.15 -11.74
C ARG A 220 -1.93 -5.17 -12.83
N HIS A 221 -1.23 -6.23 -12.46
CA HIS A 221 -1.00 -7.40 -13.32
C HIS A 221 -1.06 -8.71 -12.53
N ALA A 222 -1.12 -9.83 -13.25
CA ALA A 222 -1.29 -11.16 -12.66
C ALA A 222 -0.14 -11.56 -11.72
N THR A 223 1.06 -11.00 -11.93
CA THR A 223 2.26 -11.26 -11.12
C THR A 223 2.48 -10.30 -9.96
N SER A 224 1.61 -9.30 -9.74
CA SER A 224 1.72 -8.43 -8.55
C SER A 224 1.55 -9.26 -7.28
N VAL A 225 2.28 -8.92 -6.21
CA VAL A 225 2.27 -9.69 -4.93
C VAL A 225 0.85 -9.87 -4.38
N SER A 226 0.00 -8.85 -4.54
CA SER A 226 -1.42 -8.87 -4.16
C SER A 226 -2.29 -9.83 -5.00
N SER A 227 -1.86 -10.13 -6.23
CA SER A 227 -2.54 -11.01 -7.20
C SER A 227 -2.08 -12.47 -7.07
N TRP A 228 -0.76 -12.70 -6.87
CA TRP A 228 -0.18 -14.04 -6.86
C TRP A 228 -0.56 -14.86 -5.61
N LYS A 229 -0.60 -14.24 -4.42
CA LYS A 229 -1.01 -14.88 -3.16
C LYS A 229 -2.53 -15.10 -3.00
N ALA A 230 -3.35 -14.66 -3.97
CA ALA A 230 -4.80 -14.87 -3.92
C ALA A 230 -5.22 -16.30 -4.34
N VAL A 231 -4.35 -17.04 -5.03
CA VAL A 231 -4.70 -18.31 -5.69
C VAL A 231 -4.62 -19.52 -4.75
N ASP A 232 -3.76 -19.53 -3.73
CA ASP A 232 -3.57 -20.68 -2.83
C ASP A 232 -4.46 -20.67 -1.56
N GLY A 233 -5.23 -19.60 -1.36
CA GLY A 233 -6.11 -19.42 -0.20
C GLY A 233 -5.42 -18.99 1.11
N SER A 234 -4.09 -18.95 1.17
CA SER A 234 -3.31 -18.58 2.37
C SER A 234 -3.62 -17.14 2.84
N ARG A 235 -3.77 -16.23 1.88
CA ARG A 235 -4.20 -14.84 2.11
C ARG A 235 -5.48 -14.73 2.93
N PHE A 236 -6.50 -15.55 2.64
CA PHE A 236 -7.80 -15.44 3.32
C PHE A 236 -7.72 -15.94 4.77
N VAL A 237 -6.79 -16.85 5.08
CA VAL A 237 -6.55 -17.34 6.45
C VAL A 237 -5.85 -16.26 7.28
N GLU A 238 -4.78 -15.67 6.75
CA GLU A 238 -4.07 -14.53 7.37
C GLU A 238 -5.04 -13.36 7.61
N GLU A 239 -5.80 -13.00 6.58
CA GLU A 239 -6.81 -11.94 6.64
C GLU A 239 -7.91 -12.25 7.66
N SER A 240 -8.44 -13.47 7.70
CA SER A 240 -9.47 -13.84 8.70
C SER A 240 -8.94 -13.77 10.14
N ALA A 241 -7.69 -14.16 10.38
CA ALA A 241 -7.08 -14.10 11.70
C ALA A 241 -6.85 -12.65 12.14
N TYR A 242 -6.28 -11.84 11.23
CA TYR A 242 -6.04 -10.43 11.48
C TYR A 242 -7.33 -9.65 11.80
N PHE A 243 -8.37 -9.82 10.97
CA PHE A 243 -9.65 -9.12 11.18
C PHE A 243 -10.40 -9.61 12.43
N GLY A 244 -10.20 -10.87 12.84
CA GLY A 244 -10.69 -11.39 14.11
C GLY A 244 -10.05 -10.66 15.31
N HIS A 245 -8.72 -10.54 15.30
CA HIS A 245 -7.98 -9.80 16.31
C HIS A 245 -8.39 -8.32 16.34
N LEU A 246 -8.46 -7.70 15.17
CA LEU A 246 -8.84 -6.30 15.01
C LEU A 246 -10.25 -6.01 15.57
N ALA A 247 -11.20 -6.93 15.36
CA ALA A 247 -12.54 -6.78 15.90
C ALA A 247 -12.61 -6.77 17.43
N ASP A 248 -11.74 -7.54 18.09
CA ASP A 248 -11.67 -7.60 19.54
C ASP A 248 -10.93 -6.37 20.09
N HIS A 249 -9.86 -5.94 19.42
CA HIS A 249 -9.15 -4.70 19.74
C HIS A 249 -10.07 -3.47 19.65
N PHE A 250 -10.77 -3.29 18.52
CA PHE A 250 -11.74 -2.20 18.36
C PHE A 250 -12.85 -2.23 19.40
N ARG A 251 -13.30 -3.41 19.82
CA ARG A 251 -14.31 -3.51 20.89
C ARG A 251 -13.74 -3.03 22.22
N ALA A 252 -12.51 -3.41 22.56
CA ALA A 252 -11.82 -2.96 23.77
C ALA A 252 -11.64 -1.43 23.78
N SER A 253 -11.33 -0.84 22.64
CA SER A 253 -11.18 0.62 22.45
C SER A 253 -12.51 1.38 22.31
N GLY A 254 -13.67 0.71 22.48
CA GLY A 254 -15.00 1.33 22.41
C GLY A 254 -15.54 1.56 20.99
N TRP A 255 -14.80 1.19 19.94
CA TRP A 255 -15.16 1.37 18.53
C TRP A 255 -16.10 0.27 18.02
N ARG A 256 -17.35 0.31 18.48
CA ARG A 256 -18.38 -0.70 18.18
C ARG A 256 -18.74 -0.80 16.69
N ARG A 257 -18.67 0.29 15.93
CA ARG A 257 -18.91 0.28 14.47
C ARG A 257 -17.73 -0.36 13.74
N ALA A 258 -16.50 -0.02 14.11
CA ALA A 258 -15.31 -0.61 13.52
C ALA A 258 -15.23 -2.11 13.83
N ALA A 259 -15.47 -2.50 15.09
CA ALA A 259 -15.53 -3.91 15.50
C ALA A 259 -16.56 -4.71 14.68
N ARG A 260 -17.75 -4.14 14.40
CA ARG A 260 -18.75 -4.80 13.54
C ARG A 260 -18.32 -4.88 12.09
N ALA A 261 -17.65 -3.86 11.56
CA ALA A 261 -17.10 -3.90 10.21
C ALA A 261 -16.04 -4.99 10.08
N ALA A 262 -15.14 -5.09 11.06
CA ALA A 262 -14.06 -6.08 11.09
C ALA A 262 -14.59 -7.51 11.17
N ARG A 263 -15.58 -7.78 12.05
CA ARG A 263 -16.19 -9.12 12.15
C ARG A 263 -16.91 -9.54 10.89
N ARG A 264 -17.68 -8.62 10.28
CA ARG A 264 -18.49 -8.97 9.10
C ARG A 264 -17.64 -9.17 7.86
N HIS A 265 -16.60 -8.36 7.70
CA HIS A 265 -15.67 -8.33 6.57
C HIS A 265 -16.30 -8.67 5.20
N LEU A 266 -17.42 -7.99 4.88
CA LEU A 266 -18.30 -8.35 3.76
C LEU A 266 -17.58 -8.35 2.40
N SER A 267 -16.65 -7.42 2.19
CA SER A 267 -15.88 -7.32 0.95
C SER A 267 -15.00 -8.55 0.71
N SER A 268 -14.26 -9.01 1.72
CA SER A 268 -13.46 -10.24 1.63
C SER A 268 -14.34 -11.47 1.43
N ARG A 269 -15.51 -11.54 2.06
CA ARG A 269 -16.48 -12.65 1.85
C ARG A 269 -17.04 -12.67 0.43
N ILE A 270 -17.41 -11.51 -0.13
CA ILE A 270 -17.86 -11.39 -1.52
C ILE A 270 -16.73 -11.75 -2.49
N ASN A 271 -15.51 -11.30 -2.22
CA ASN A 271 -14.35 -11.63 -3.04
C ASN A 271 -14.04 -13.14 -3.01
N ALA A 272 -14.13 -13.77 -1.84
CA ALA A 272 -13.97 -15.21 -1.70
C ALA A 272 -15.03 -15.96 -2.51
N LEU A 273 -16.32 -15.58 -2.43
CA LEU A 273 -17.39 -16.16 -3.25
C LEU A 273 -17.14 -16.00 -4.74
N ALA A 274 -16.71 -14.82 -5.18
CA ALA A 274 -16.42 -14.54 -6.59
C ALA A 274 -15.21 -15.34 -7.12
N THR A 275 -14.31 -15.79 -6.22
CA THR A 275 -13.11 -16.56 -6.57
C THR A 275 -13.36 -18.07 -6.62
N VAL A 276 -14.44 -18.57 -5.99
CA VAL A 276 -14.79 -20.01 -5.98
C VAL A 276 -14.86 -20.64 -7.38
N PRO A 277 -15.53 -20.02 -8.39
CA PRO A 277 -15.62 -20.61 -9.73
C PRO A 277 -14.25 -20.81 -10.38
N ALA A 278 -13.34 -19.84 -10.22
CA ALA A 278 -11.99 -19.92 -10.77
C ALA A 278 -11.18 -21.05 -10.13
N ALA A 279 -11.25 -21.20 -8.80
CA ALA A 279 -10.59 -22.31 -8.09
C ALA A 279 -11.12 -23.69 -8.52
N LEU A 280 -12.44 -23.82 -8.71
CA LEU A 280 -13.06 -25.05 -9.20
C LEU A 280 -12.66 -25.38 -10.65
N MET A 281 -12.59 -24.37 -11.52
CA MET A 281 -12.10 -24.54 -12.90
C MET A 281 -10.62 -24.95 -12.94
N GLY A 282 -9.81 -24.44 -12.00
CA GLY A 282 -8.42 -24.85 -11.80
C GLY A 282 -8.22 -26.22 -11.14
N ARG A 283 -9.30 -26.96 -10.85
CA ARG A 283 -9.30 -28.25 -10.12
C ARG A 283 -8.72 -28.18 -8.70
N ASP A 284 -8.64 -26.99 -8.10
CA ASP A 284 -8.25 -26.82 -6.70
C ASP A 284 -9.47 -26.89 -5.77
N THR A 285 -9.88 -28.12 -5.47
CA THR A 285 -11.03 -28.40 -4.59
C THR A 285 -10.74 -28.01 -3.13
N ARG A 286 -9.47 -28.02 -2.71
CA ARG A 286 -9.05 -27.63 -1.36
C ARG A 286 -9.17 -26.11 -1.19
N GLY A 287 -8.66 -25.32 -2.14
CA GLY A 287 -8.81 -23.87 -2.16
C GLY A 287 -10.28 -23.45 -2.23
N ALA A 288 -11.09 -24.08 -3.10
CA ALA A 288 -12.53 -23.82 -3.17
C ALA A 288 -13.25 -24.05 -1.82
N GLY A 289 -12.89 -25.10 -1.09
CA GLY A 289 -13.43 -25.38 0.25
C GLY A 289 -13.00 -24.34 1.31
N VAL A 290 -11.79 -23.81 1.23
CA VAL A 290 -11.33 -22.70 2.09
C VAL A 290 -12.12 -21.42 1.80
N LEU A 291 -12.27 -21.07 0.51
CA LEU A 291 -13.01 -19.89 0.06
C LEU A 291 -14.48 -19.92 0.51
N LEU A 292 -15.16 -21.07 0.33
CA LEU A 292 -16.56 -21.25 0.75
C LEU A 292 -16.73 -21.13 2.26
N ARG A 293 -15.85 -21.75 3.05
CA ARG A 293 -15.88 -21.64 4.52
C ARG A 293 -15.68 -20.20 4.97
N HIS A 294 -14.73 -19.48 4.38
CA HIS A 294 -14.49 -18.07 4.68
C HIS A 294 -15.71 -17.19 4.34
N ALA A 295 -16.28 -17.39 3.16
CA ALA A 295 -17.46 -16.67 2.70
C ALA A 295 -18.70 -16.85 3.59
N LEU A 296 -18.89 -18.06 4.13
CA LEU A 296 -20.09 -18.42 4.91
C LEU A 296 -19.90 -18.31 6.42
N ARG A 297 -18.68 -18.02 6.90
CA ARG A 297 -18.37 -17.90 8.34
C ARG A 297 -19.18 -16.75 8.98
N PRO A 298 -19.95 -16.98 10.06
CA PRO A 298 -20.83 -15.95 10.64
C PRO A 298 -20.07 -14.70 11.09
#